data_AF-A0A6S6PM41-F1
#
_entry.id   AF-A0A6S6PM41-F1
#
_cell.length_a   1.000
_cell.length_b   1.000
_cell.length_c   1.000
_cell.angle_alpha   90.00
_cell.angle_beta   90.00
_cell.angle_gamma   90.00
#
_symmetry.space_group_name_H-M   'P 1'
#
loop_
_entity.id
_entity.type
_entity.pdbx_description
1 polymer ?
#
loop_
_entity_poly.entity_id
_entity_poly.type
_entity_poly.pdbx_seq_one_letter_code
_entity_poly.pdbx_strand_id
1 'polypeptide(L)'
;MQLGRIIRRAVNAVLPPSVFLALTGYFCWQATQGAHGLKSYHEQLHLLDEAHESQANAVTEQAAWRRRVAGLSEGALNADILDERARAMLNLANPNDIVVPYDKHAQLF
;
A
#
# COMPACT_ATOMS: atom_id res chain seq x y z
N MET A 1 -67.67 -28.58 -11.79
CA MET A 1 -66.54 -27.70 -11.39
C MET A 1 -65.66 -28.35 -10.30
N GLN A 2 -65.01 -29.49 -10.59
CA GLN A 2 -64.10 -30.16 -9.63
C GLN A 2 -62.62 -29.97 -10.00
N LEU A 3 -62.31 -29.88 -11.30
CA LEU A 3 -60.94 -29.72 -11.82
C LEU A 3 -60.24 -28.45 -11.30
N GLY A 4 -60.93 -27.30 -11.29
CA GLY A 4 -60.36 -26.04 -10.80
C GLY A 4 -60.00 -26.04 -9.31
N ARG A 5 -60.72 -26.82 -8.48
CA ARG A 5 -60.40 -26.93 -7.04
C ARG A 5 -59.17 -27.82 -6.78
N ILE A 6 -58.96 -28.84 -7.60
CA ILE A 6 -57.79 -29.72 -7.52
C ILE A 6 -56.54 -28.97 -7.97
N ILE A 7 -56.61 -28.25 -9.10
CA ILE A 7 -55.52 -27.40 -9.59
C ILE A 7 -55.17 -26.33 -8.55
N ARG A 8 -56.16 -25.67 -7.93
CA ARG A 8 -55.91 -24.65 -6.90
C ARG A 8 -55.22 -25.22 -5.64
N ARG A 9 -55.56 -26.45 -5.23
CA ARG A 9 -54.87 -27.12 -4.11
C ARG A 9 -53.45 -27.55 -4.47
N ALA A 10 -53.24 -28.08 -5.68
CA ALA A 10 -51.92 -28.48 -6.15
C ALA A 10 -50.97 -27.26 -6.28
N VAL A 11 -51.45 -26.17 -6.86
CA VAL A 11 -50.69 -24.91 -6.99
C VAL A 11 -50.36 -24.36 -5.61
N ASN A 12 -51.34 -24.22 -4.69
CA ASN A 12 -51.07 -23.72 -3.34
C ASN A 12 -50.14 -24.61 -2.51
N ALA A 13 -50.03 -25.91 -2.83
CA ALA A 13 -49.12 -26.82 -2.14
C ALA A 13 -47.68 -26.75 -2.69
N VAL A 14 -47.52 -26.47 -3.99
CA VAL A 14 -46.22 -26.47 -4.67
C VAL A 14 -45.60 -25.06 -4.74
N LEU A 15 -46.42 -24.00 -4.78
CA LEU A 15 -45.93 -22.62 -4.84
C LEU A 15 -45.00 -22.28 -3.67
N PRO A 16 -45.38 -22.52 -2.39
CA PRO A 16 -44.55 -22.14 -1.26
C PRO A 16 -43.16 -22.81 -1.25
N PRO A 17 -43.02 -24.15 -1.41
CA PRO A 17 -41.70 -24.78 -1.43
C PRO A 17 -40.87 -24.39 -2.66
N SER A 18 -41.51 -24.17 -3.82
CA SER A 18 -40.78 -23.74 -5.03
C SER A 18 -40.20 -22.33 -4.89
N VAL A 19 -40.95 -21.39 -4.30
CA VAL A 19 -40.46 -20.04 -3.98
C VAL A 19 -39.34 -20.09 -2.96
N PHE A 20 -39.46 -20.91 -1.92
CA PHE A 20 -38.39 -21.10 -0.93
C PHE A 20 -37.11 -21.65 -1.58
N LEU A 21 -37.22 -22.66 -2.44
CA LEU A 21 -36.07 -23.21 -3.19
C LEU A 21 -35.42 -22.16 -4.09
N ALA A 22 -36.21 -21.37 -4.80
CA ALA A 22 -35.70 -20.29 -5.65
C ALA A 22 -34.97 -19.22 -4.83
N LEU A 23 -35.51 -18.83 -3.67
CA LEU A 23 -34.86 -17.92 -2.73
C LEU A 23 -33.55 -18.50 -2.19
N THR A 24 -33.54 -19.77 -1.75
CA THR A 24 -32.30 -20.42 -1.28
C THR A 24 -31.24 -20.49 -2.37
N GLY A 25 -31.62 -20.81 -3.61
CA GLY A 25 -30.71 -20.79 -4.76
C GLY A 25 -30.14 -19.40 -5.03
N TYR A 26 -31.01 -18.37 -4.99
CA TYR A 26 -30.59 -16.98 -5.14
C TYR A 26 -29.63 -16.55 -4.03
N PHE A 27 -29.94 -16.84 -2.76
CA PHE A 27 -29.05 -16.54 -1.64
C PHE A 27 -27.74 -17.32 -1.72
N CYS A 28 -27.74 -18.57 -2.17
CA CYS A 28 -26.52 -19.35 -2.36
C CYS A 28 -25.63 -18.74 -3.45
N TRP A 29 -26.22 -18.35 -4.58
CA TRP A 29 -25.52 -17.64 -5.65
C TRP A 29 -24.96 -16.30 -5.16
N GLN A 30 -25.78 -15.50 -4.48
CA GLN A 30 -25.40 -14.21 -3.91
C GLN A 30 -24.34 -14.35 -2.81
N ALA A 31 -24.31 -15.45 -2.05
CA ALA A 31 -23.26 -15.73 -1.07
C ALA A 31 -21.91 -16.03 -1.74
N THR A 32 -21.92 -16.61 -2.95
CA THR A 32 -20.70 -16.89 -3.72
C THR A 32 -20.18 -15.66 -4.48
N GLN A 33 -21.07 -14.78 -4.96
CA GLN A 33 -20.74 -13.64 -5.83
C GLN A 33 -20.90 -12.27 -5.17
N GLY A 34 -21.41 -12.22 -3.93
CA GLY A 34 -21.58 -10.98 -3.20
C GLY A 34 -20.25 -10.36 -2.82
N ALA A 35 -20.23 -9.04 -2.66
CA ALA A 35 -19.06 -8.24 -2.28
C ALA A 35 -18.40 -8.66 -0.94
N HIS A 36 -19.04 -9.52 -0.16
CA HIS A 36 -18.52 -10.12 1.09
C HIS A 36 -18.25 -11.62 0.99
N GLY A 37 -18.23 -12.18 -0.23
CA GLY A 37 -17.84 -13.57 -0.45
C GLY A 37 -16.42 -13.82 0.06
N LEU A 38 -16.14 -15.07 0.46
CA LEU A 38 -14.87 -15.50 1.06
C LEU A 38 -13.61 -14.96 0.34
N LYS A 39 -13.67 -14.83 -1.00
CA LYS A 39 -12.57 -14.30 -1.82
C LYS A 39 -12.31 -12.81 -1.58
N SER A 40 -13.36 -11.98 -1.54
CA SER A 40 -13.26 -10.55 -1.25
C SER A 40 -12.68 -10.30 0.14
N TYR A 41 -13.04 -11.14 1.11
CA TYR A 41 -12.47 -11.06 2.46
C TYR A 41 -10.95 -11.32 2.47
N HIS A 42 -10.49 -12.35 1.75
CA HIS A 42 -9.06 -12.62 1.61
C HIS A 42 -8.31 -11.52 0.86
N GLU A 43 -8.92 -10.96 -0.19
CA GLU A 43 -8.32 -9.87 -0.95
C GLU A 43 -8.23 -8.57 -0.11
N GLN A 44 -9.26 -8.27 0.68
CA GLN A 44 -9.25 -7.15 1.62
C GLN A 44 -8.19 -7.32 2.72
N LEU A 45 -8.03 -8.54 3.25
CA LEU A 45 -6.96 -8.84 4.21
C LEU A 45 -5.57 -8.65 3.59
N HIS A 46 -5.37 -9.12 2.36
CA HIS A 46 -4.10 -8.94 1.66
C HIS A 46 -3.80 -7.45 1.41
N LEU A 47 -4.80 -6.68 0.97
CA LEU A 47 -4.66 -5.23 0.78
C LEU A 47 -4.37 -4.50 2.10
N LEU A 48 -4.94 -4.98 3.21
CA LEU A 48 -4.66 -4.45 4.54
C LEU A 48 -3.21 -4.69 4.94
N ASP A 49 -2.72 -5.91 4.75
CA ASP A 49 -1.32 -6.27 5.03
C ASP A 49 -0.35 -5.45 4.18
N GLU A 50 -0.63 -5.28 2.88
CA GLU A 50 0.16 -4.46 1.97
C GLU A 50 0.13 -2.96 2.35
N ALA A 51 -1.02 -2.46 2.80
CA ALA A 51 -1.16 -1.10 3.31
C ALA A 51 -0.32 -0.88 4.60
N HIS A 52 -0.27 -1.87 5.49
CA HIS A 52 0.56 -1.81 6.69
C HIS A 52 2.06 -1.82 6.37
N GLU A 53 2.49 -2.66 5.43
CA GLU A 53 3.89 -2.72 5.01
C GLU A 53 4.32 -1.41 4.33
N SER A 54 3.51 -0.89 3.41
CA SER A 54 3.77 0.39 2.75
C SER A 54 3.79 1.56 3.74
N GLN A 55 2.91 1.57 4.74
CA GLN A 55 2.95 2.54 5.82
C GLN A 55 4.24 2.46 6.62
N ALA A 56 4.67 1.26 7.02
CA ALA A 56 5.92 1.07 7.76
C ALA A 56 7.12 1.59 6.97
N ASN A 57 7.19 1.24 5.68
CA ASN A 57 8.25 1.70 4.78
C ASN A 57 8.24 3.24 4.65
N ALA A 58 7.08 3.84 4.41
CA ALA A 58 6.95 5.30 4.32
C ALA A 58 7.37 6.02 5.61
N VAL A 59 7.06 5.47 6.79
CA VAL A 59 7.47 6.02 8.08
C VAL A 59 8.99 5.95 8.24
N THR A 60 9.63 4.82 7.88
CA THR A 60 11.09 4.70 7.96
C THR A 60 11.79 5.68 7.03
N GLU A 61 11.28 5.85 5.81
CA GLU A 61 11.82 6.79 4.84
C GLU A 61 11.64 8.24 5.32
N GLN A 62 10.45 8.58 5.81
CA GLN A 62 10.18 9.89 6.40
C GLN A 62 11.12 10.18 7.57
N ALA A 63 11.39 9.21 8.44
CA ALA A 63 12.31 9.38 9.56
C ALA A 63 13.77 9.61 9.11
N ALA A 64 14.20 8.99 8.00
CA ALA A 64 15.51 9.24 7.41
C ALA A 64 15.59 10.66 6.81
N TRP A 65 14.58 11.07 6.05
CA TRP A 65 14.52 12.42 5.49
C TRP A 65 14.40 13.50 6.56
N ARG A 66 13.59 13.30 7.60
CA ARG A 66 13.50 14.24 8.73
C ARG A 66 14.85 14.46 9.38
N ARG A 67 15.67 13.43 9.57
CA ARG A 67 17.04 13.57 10.09
C ARG A 67 17.93 14.42 9.18
N ARG A 68 17.86 14.19 7.86
CA ARG A 68 18.62 14.97 6.86
C ARG A 68 18.18 16.44 6.83
N VAL A 69 16.87 16.70 6.79
CA VAL A 69 16.32 18.05 6.76
C VAL A 69 16.58 18.79 8.08
N ALA A 70 16.47 18.11 9.22
CA ALA A 70 16.80 18.71 10.51
C ALA A 70 18.26 19.19 10.56
N GLY A 71 19.19 18.43 9.98
CA GLY A 71 20.60 18.84 9.84
C GLY A 71 20.84 20.01 8.86
N LEU A 72 19.84 20.38 8.06
CA LEU A 72 19.90 21.49 7.11
C LEU A 72 19.09 22.73 7.57
N SER A 73 18.31 22.62 8.66
CA SER A 73 17.43 23.71 9.11
C SER A 73 18.21 24.79 9.87
N GLU A 74 17.80 26.05 9.73
CA GLU A 74 18.54 27.27 10.15
C GLU A 74 18.95 27.31 11.64
N GLY A 75 18.31 26.55 12.52
CA GLY A 75 18.71 26.45 13.94
C GLY A 75 19.85 25.46 14.23
N ALA A 76 20.21 24.61 13.26
CA ALA A 76 21.18 23.53 13.39
C ALA A 76 22.05 23.35 12.12
N LEU A 77 22.12 24.36 11.26
CA LEU A 77 22.98 24.34 10.08
C LEU A 77 24.44 24.34 10.56
N ASN A 78 25.10 23.19 10.47
CA ASN A 78 26.47 23.04 10.95
C ASN A 78 27.40 23.87 10.04
N ALA A 79 28.02 24.90 10.62
CA ALA A 79 28.95 25.78 9.92
C ALA A 79 30.10 25.00 9.25
N ASP A 80 30.54 23.91 9.87
CA ASP A 80 31.59 23.04 9.32
C ASP A 80 31.13 22.35 8.03
N ILE A 81 29.88 21.87 7.98
CA ILE A 81 29.33 21.24 6.76
C ILE A 81 29.23 22.26 5.63
N LEU A 82 28.85 23.50 5.94
CA LEU A 82 28.76 24.58 4.95
C LEU A 82 30.15 24.97 4.43
N ASP A 83 31.15 25.08 5.32
CA ASP A 83 32.55 25.36 4.98
C ASP A 83 33.15 24.25 4.11
N GLU A 84 32.94 22.98 4.46
CA GLU A 84 33.33 21.84 3.61
C GLU A 84 32.67 21.89 2.22
N ARG A 85 31.36 22.19 2.16
CA ARG A 85 30.63 22.30 0.88
C ARG A 85 31.17 23.45 0.03
N ALA A 86 31.40 24.61 0.64
CA ALA A 86 31.93 25.79 -0.03
C ALA A 86 33.35 25.53 -0.57
N ARG A 87 34.21 24.88 0.22
CA ARG A 87 35.56 24.48 -0.19
C ARG A 87 35.55 23.49 -1.33
N ALA A 88 34.71 22.45 -1.26
CA ALA A 88 34.56 21.47 -2.34
C ALA A 88 34.10 22.13 -3.65
N MET A 89 33.13 23.06 -3.59
CA MET A 89 32.65 23.79 -4.78
C MET A 89 33.71 24.72 -5.38
N LEU A 90 34.53 25.35 -4.54
CA LEU A 90 35.60 26.26 -4.96
C LEU A 90 36.92 25.53 -5.26
N ASN A 91 36.93 24.20 -5.14
CA ASN A 91 38.12 23.36 -5.31
C ASN A 91 39.28 23.80 -4.39
N LEU A 92 38.95 24.18 -3.16
CA LEU A 92 39.86 24.75 -2.18
C LEU A 92 40.12 23.74 -1.05
N ALA A 93 41.39 23.45 -0.75
CA ALA A 93 41.78 22.59 0.37
C ALA A 93 42.12 23.42 1.62
N ASN A 94 41.89 22.87 2.81
CA ASN A 94 42.40 23.48 4.04
C ASN A 94 43.94 23.36 4.10
N PRO A 95 44.68 24.33 4.67
CA PRO A 95 46.12 24.20 4.92
C PRO A 95 46.55 22.93 5.66
N ASN A 96 45.65 22.34 6.46
CA ASN A 96 45.91 21.11 7.21
C ASN A 96 45.44 19.83 6.49
N ASP A 97 44.84 19.94 5.29
CA ASP A 97 44.36 18.79 4.53
C ASP A 97 45.49 18.13 3.75
N ILE A 98 45.48 16.80 3.68
CA ILE A 98 46.42 16.02 2.87
C ILE A 98 45.90 15.95 1.44
N VAL A 99 46.55 16.66 0.52
CA VAL A 99 46.24 16.57 -0.91
C VAL A 99 47.04 15.42 -1.53
N VAL A 100 46.33 14.39 -1.99
CA VAL A 100 46.92 13.26 -2.72
C VAL A 100 46.72 13.51 -4.23
N PRO A 101 47.80 13.79 -4.99
CA PRO A 101 47.70 13.90 -6.44
C PRO A 101 47.41 12.54 -7.07
N TYR A 102 46.51 12.50 -8.05
CA TYR A 102 46.27 11.30 -8.85
C TYR A 102 47.50 10.98 -9.72
N ASP A 103 47.75 9.69 -9.93
CA ASP A 103 48.77 9.23 -10.88
C ASP A 103 48.32 9.54 -12.32
N LYS A 104 49.27 9.68 -13.25
CA LYS A 104 49.03 10.06 -14.66
C LYS A 104 48.06 9.14 -15.39
N HIS A 105 47.86 7.92 -14.90
CA HIS A 105 47.03 6.88 -15.51
C HIS A 105 45.82 6.48 -14.65
N ALA A 106 45.58 7.14 -13.52
CA ALA A 106 44.54 6.78 -12.56
C ALA A 106 43.68 8.00 -12.17
N GLN A 107 43.26 8.79 -13.16
CA GLN A 107 42.25 9.82 -12.93
C GLN A 107 40.88 9.14 -12.80
N LEU A 108 40.17 9.44 -11.72
CA LEU A 108 38.73 9.21 -11.63
C LEU A 108 38.12 10.31 -12.51
N PHE A 109 37.57 9.91 -13.66
CA PHE A 109 37.04 10.72 -14.78
C PHE A 109 38.05 11.06 -15.89
#